data_AF-A0A804IXS1-F1
#
_entry.id   AF-A0A804IXS1-F1
#
_cell.length_a   1.000
_cell.length_b   1.000
_cell.length_c   1.000
_cell.angle_alpha   90.00
_cell.angle_beta   90.00
_cell.angle_gamma   90.00
#
_symmetry.space_group_name_H-M   'P 1'
#
loop_
_entity.id
_entity.type
_entity.pdbx_description
1 polymer ?
#
loop_
_entity_poly.entity_id
_entity_poly.type
_entity_poly.pdbx_seq_one_letter_code
_entity_poly.pdbx_strand_id
1 'polypeptide(L)'
;MHFLQTVRANRPFDLIDDLVMKEATEEELIDMIGLVEMCLRLKGVKRPKMKEVEDKLQNLRRIRLKKTGHCLVKGDEETEHLLRDSPYAFSEVVDPANQGTSRNYTLEKEFMWSHHHPR
;
A
#
# COMPACT_ATOMS: atom_id res chain seq x y z
N MET A 1 4.09 -19.99 -13.00
CA MET A 1 4.04 -19.34 -11.68
C MET A 1 5.47 -19.12 -11.18
N HIS A 2 6.17 -18.12 -11.71
CA HIS A 2 7.60 -17.91 -11.47
C HIS A 2 7.92 -17.70 -9.98
N PHE A 3 7.14 -16.86 -9.29
CA PHE A 3 7.36 -16.57 -7.86
C PHE A 3 7.37 -17.83 -6.98
N LEU A 4 6.28 -18.61 -6.98
CA LEU A 4 6.17 -19.82 -6.15
C LEU A 4 7.22 -20.88 -6.49
N GLN A 5 7.66 -20.96 -7.75
CA GLN A 5 8.71 -21.90 -8.16
C GLN A 5 10.06 -21.50 -7.56
N THR A 6 10.41 -20.21 -7.67
CA THR A 6 11.66 -19.67 -7.14
C THR A 6 11.72 -19.72 -5.61
N VAL A 7 10.60 -19.43 -4.91
CA VAL A 7 10.49 -19.60 -3.45
C VAL A 7 10.69 -21.05 -3.05
N ARG A 8 10.07 -22.02 -3.74
CA ARG A 8 10.25 -23.46 -3.48
C ARG A 8 11.65 -23.97 -3.82
N ALA A 9 12.33 -23.32 -4.76
CA ALA A 9 13.72 -23.59 -5.08
C ALA A 9 14.70 -22.98 -4.06
N ASN A 10 14.19 -22.42 -2.95
CA ASN A 10 14.95 -21.77 -1.89
C ASN A 10 15.82 -20.59 -2.39
N ARG A 11 15.34 -19.86 -3.39
CA ARG A 11 15.98 -18.65 -3.91
C ARG A 11 15.04 -17.43 -3.93
N PRO A 12 14.33 -17.13 -2.83
CA PRO A 12 13.28 -16.12 -2.86
C PRO A 12 13.79 -14.69 -3.13
N PHE A 13 15.06 -14.40 -2.81
CA PHE A 13 15.68 -13.09 -3.00
C PHE A 13 16.01 -12.75 -4.45
N ASP A 14 16.14 -13.75 -5.35
CA ASP A 14 16.36 -13.56 -6.78
C ASP A 14 15.22 -12.76 -7.47
N LEU A 15 14.08 -12.63 -6.80
CA LEU A 15 12.89 -11.95 -7.30
C LEU A 15 12.73 -10.53 -6.76
N ILE A 16 13.50 -10.17 -5.74
CA ILE A 16 13.31 -8.93 -5.00
C ILE A 16 14.16 -7.85 -5.68
N ASP A 17 13.55 -6.70 -5.92
CA ASP A 17 14.23 -5.55 -6.51
C ASP A 17 15.35 -5.05 -5.60
N ASP A 18 16.48 -4.65 -6.19
CA ASP A 18 17.66 -4.17 -5.47
C ASP A 18 17.37 -2.98 -4.55
N LEU A 19 16.39 -2.13 -4.89
CA LEU A 19 15.96 -1.03 -4.02
C LEU A 19 15.28 -1.56 -2.77
N VAL A 20 14.43 -2.56 -2.92
CA VAL A 20 13.72 -3.20 -1.80
C VAL A 20 14.71 -3.95 -0.89
N MET A 21 15.73 -4.58 -1.47
CA MET A 21 16.82 -5.23 -0.72
C MET A 21 17.63 -4.24 0.14
N LYS A 22 17.66 -2.95 -0.22
CA LYS A 22 18.35 -1.91 0.57
C LYS A 22 17.49 -1.31 1.68
N GLU A 23 16.17 -1.33 1.52
CA GLU A 23 15.22 -0.69 2.44
C GLU A 23 14.69 -1.60 3.55
N ALA A 24 14.69 -2.92 3.32
CA ALA A 24 14.12 -3.90 4.23
C ALA A 24 15.19 -4.89 4.72
N THR A 25 15.05 -5.35 5.96
CA THR A 25 15.93 -6.41 6.46
C THR A 25 15.56 -7.75 5.87
N GLU A 26 16.50 -8.70 5.85
CA GLU A 26 16.25 -10.06 5.33
C GLU A 26 15.05 -10.71 6.03
N GLU A 27 14.89 -10.51 7.34
CA GLU A 27 13.76 -11.05 8.10
C GLU A 27 12.43 -10.44 7.67
N GLU A 28 12.39 -9.12 7.44
CA GLU A 28 11.19 -8.42 6.95
C GLU A 28 10.78 -8.94 5.56
N LEU A 29 11.77 -9.22 4.71
CA LEU A 29 11.56 -9.78 3.39
C LEU A 29 11.06 -11.22 3.47
N ILE A 30 11.64 -12.07 4.31
CA ILE A 30 11.20 -13.45 4.52
C ILE A 30 9.73 -13.50 4.98
N ASP A 31 9.36 -12.65 5.94
CA ASP A 31 7.99 -12.57 6.44
C ASP A 31 6.99 -12.15 5.34
N MET A 32 7.38 -11.18 4.51
CA MET A 32 6.60 -10.72 3.37
C MET A 32 6.50 -11.79 2.28
N ILE A 33 7.60 -12.43 1.92
CA ILE A 33 7.63 -13.54 0.95
C ILE A 33 6.69 -14.66 1.39
N GLY A 34 6.72 -15.04 2.67
CA GLY A 34 5.83 -16.07 3.22
C GLY A 34 4.35 -15.68 3.15
N LEU A 35 4.02 -14.40 3.39
CA LEU A 35 2.66 -13.90 3.22
C LEU A 35 2.22 -13.96 1.74
N VAL A 36 3.06 -13.52 0.81
CA VAL A 36 2.78 -13.58 -0.63
C VAL A 36 2.64 -15.03 -1.10
N GLU A 37 3.49 -15.94 -0.62
CA GLU A 37 3.39 -17.37 -0.93
C GLU A 37 2.03 -17.94 -0.50
N MET A 38 1.57 -17.61 0.70
CA MET A 38 0.25 -18.02 1.20
C MET A 38 -0.90 -17.48 0.31
N CYS A 39 -0.84 -16.21 -0.08
CA CYS A 39 -1.83 -15.57 -0.94
C CYS A 39 -1.88 -16.16 -2.35
N LEU A 40 -0.73 -16.58 -2.88
CA LEU A 40 -0.61 -17.09 -4.25
C LEU A 40 -0.87 -18.60 -4.38
N ARG A 41 -1.20 -19.31 -3.30
CA ARG A 41 -1.47 -20.76 -3.33
C ARG A 41 -2.45 -21.14 -4.45
N LEU A 42 -2.14 -22.19 -5.19
CA LEU A 42 -2.95 -22.63 -6.35
C LEU A 42 -4.38 -23.00 -5.95
N LYS A 43 -4.54 -23.67 -4.80
CA LYS A 43 -5.87 -24.03 -4.27
C LYS A 43 -6.44 -22.84 -3.50
N GLY A 44 -7.52 -22.26 -4.00
CA GLY A 44 -8.19 -21.10 -3.38
C GLY A 44 -8.56 -21.32 -1.91
N VAL A 45 -9.04 -22.53 -1.57
CA VAL A 45 -9.37 -22.92 -0.18
C VAL A 45 -8.18 -22.86 0.80
N LYS A 46 -6.95 -22.85 0.29
CA LYS A 46 -5.74 -22.74 1.12
C LYS A 46 -5.20 -21.31 1.22
N ARG A 47 -5.78 -20.36 0.49
CA ARG A 47 -5.41 -18.95 0.55
C ARG A 47 -6.00 -18.32 1.82
N PRO A 48 -5.28 -17.38 2.45
CA PRO A 48 -5.81 -16.67 3.60
C PRO A 48 -7.01 -15.80 3.20
N LYS A 49 -7.89 -15.54 4.16
CA LYS A 49 -8.92 -14.49 4.03
C LYS A 49 -8.25 -13.12 4.08
N MET A 50 -8.86 -12.11 3.46
CA MET A 50 -8.28 -10.75 3.44
C MET A 50 -8.10 -10.17 4.86
N LYS A 51 -8.99 -10.50 5.80
CA LYS A 51 -8.84 -10.15 7.21
C LYS A 51 -7.55 -10.72 7.83
N GLU A 52 -7.22 -11.98 7.52
CA GLU A 52 -5.98 -12.62 8.02
C GLU A 52 -4.74 -11.97 7.38
N VAL A 53 -4.83 -11.55 6.12
CA VAL A 53 -3.78 -10.80 5.43
C VAL A 53 -3.56 -9.44 6.09
N GLU A 54 -4.65 -8.72 6.36
CA GLU A 54 -4.62 -7.42 7.07
C GLU A 54 -3.98 -7.57 8.46
N ASP A 55 -4.46 -8.53 9.26
CA ASP A 55 -3.94 -8.80 10.60
C ASP A 55 -2.42 -9.06 10.57
N LYS A 56 -1.96 -9.86 9.60
CA LYS A 56 -0.54 -10.18 9.45
C LYS A 56 0.28 -8.95 9.05
N LEU A 57 -0.21 -8.13 8.12
CA LEU A 57 0.45 -6.88 7.73
C LEU A 57 0.52 -5.86 8.88
N GLN A 58 -0.55 -5.71 9.65
CA GLN A 58 -0.58 -4.84 10.83
C GLN A 58 0.43 -5.31 11.89
N ASN A 59 0.55 -6.62 12.08
CA ASN A 59 1.57 -7.16 12.97
C ASN A 59 3.00 -6.86 12.48
N LEU A 60 3.29 -7.05 11.19
CA LEU A 60 4.60 -6.72 10.63
C LEU A 60 4.92 -5.24 10.80
N ARG A 61 3.98 -4.35 10.48
CA ARG A 61 4.12 -2.90 10.72
C ARG A 61 4.46 -2.59 12.18
N ARG A 62 3.75 -3.21 13.13
CA ARG A 62 4.00 -3.03 14.56
C ARG A 62 5.39 -3.53 14.98
N ILE A 63 5.85 -4.64 14.42
CA ILE A 63 7.20 -5.18 14.68
C ILE A 63 8.27 -4.22 14.14
N ARG A 64 8.14 -3.76 12.89
CA ARG A 64 9.06 -2.79 12.28
C ARG A 64 9.15 -1.51 13.12
N LEU A 65 8.00 -1.00 13.53
CA LEU A 65 7.88 0.21 14.34
C LEU A 65 8.59 0.09 15.69
N LYS A 66 8.42 -1.04 16.37
CA LYS A 66 9.14 -1.35 17.62
C LYS A 66 10.66 -1.41 17.42
N LYS A 67 11.13 -1.94 16.28
CA LYS A 67 12.58 -1.99 15.95
C LYS A 67 13.15 -0.60 15.66
N THR A 68 12.42 0.26 14.96
CA THR A 68 12.90 1.59 14.56
C THR A 68 12.75 2.67 15.63
N GLY A 69 12.16 2.35 16.79
CA GLY A 69 12.02 3.28 17.92
C GLY A 69 11.02 4.42 17.69
N HIS A 70 10.36 4.45 16.52
CA HIS A 70 9.22 5.32 16.29
C HIS A 70 8.03 4.71 17.04
N CYS A 71 7.40 5.42 17.96
CA CYS A 71 6.19 4.94 18.62
C CYS A 71 5.00 5.58 17.91
N LEU A 72 4.09 4.79 17.34
CA LEU A 72 2.74 5.31 17.03
C LEU A 72 2.01 5.33 18.36
N VAL A 73 1.74 6.54 18.85
CA VAL A 73 0.76 6.75 19.91
C VAL A 73 -0.52 6.06 19.45
N LYS A 74 -0.92 5.03 20.20
CA LYS A 74 -2.15 4.32 19.95
C LYS A 74 -3.27 5.22 20.47
N GLY A 75 -3.83 6.02 19.56
CA GLY A 75 -5.08 6.73 19.80
C GLY A 75 -6.20 5.70 19.85
N ASP A 76 -6.51 5.24 21.05
CA ASP A 76 -7.84 4.75 21.34
C ASP A 76 -8.70 6.03 21.45
N GLU A 77 -9.79 6.07 20.68
CA GLU A 77 -10.80 7.14 20.59
C GLU A 77 -10.53 8.27 19.58
N GLU A 78 -11.60 8.62 18.86
CA GLU A 78 -11.70 9.44 17.66
C GLU A 78 -11.02 10.82 17.81
N THR A 79 -10.01 11.13 16.99
CA THR A 79 -9.79 12.48 16.42
C THR A 79 -8.60 12.51 15.46
N GLU A 80 -8.85 13.17 14.32
CA GLU A 80 -7.93 13.59 13.27
C GLU A 80 -6.58 14.12 13.80
N HIS A 81 -5.49 13.40 13.55
CA HIS A 81 -4.14 13.99 13.54
C HIS A 81 -3.32 13.45 12.37
N LEU A 82 -3.32 14.24 11.30
CA LEU A 82 -2.55 14.05 10.08
C LEU A 82 -1.04 13.99 10.40
N LEU A 83 -0.43 12.85 10.05
CA LEU A 83 1.02 12.71 10.06
C LEU A 83 1.62 13.51 8.91
N ARG A 84 2.22 14.62 9.33
CA ARG A 84 3.14 15.46 8.58
C ARG A 84 4.46 14.71 8.35
N ASP A 85 4.98 14.92 7.13
CA ASP A 85 6.31 14.59 6.60
C ASP A 85 6.48 13.27 5.80
N SER A 86 5.81 13.22 4.65
CA SER A 86 6.27 12.50 3.44
C SER A 86 6.84 13.52 2.44
N PRO A 87 7.95 13.25 1.72
CA PRO A 87 8.48 14.14 0.68
C PRO A 87 7.54 14.33 -0.54
N TYR A 88 6.42 13.60 -0.58
CA TYR A 88 5.35 13.78 -1.57
C TYR A 88 4.06 14.36 -0.97
N ALA A 89 4.17 15.11 0.13
CA ALA A 89 3.05 15.90 0.64
C ALA A 89 2.74 17.05 -0.33
N PHE A 90 1.59 16.94 -1.00
CA PHE A 90 0.98 18.00 -1.79
C PHE A 90 0.87 19.26 -0.92
N SER A 91 1.65 20.28 -1.25
CA SER A 91 1.62 21.56 -0.55
C SER A 91 0.28 22.24 -0.86
N GLU A 92 -0.68 22.17 0.07
CA GLU A 92 -1.78 23.14 0.09
C GLU A 92 -1.20 24.50 0.46
N VAL A 93 -0.86 25.27 -0.56
CA VAL A 93 -0.79 26.71 -0.44
C VAL A 93 -2.24 27.16 -0.26
N VAL A 94 -2.59 27.52 0.98
CA VAL A 94 -3.87 28.14 1.31
C VAL A 94 -3.90 29.55 0.72
N ASP A 95 -4.42 29.68 -0.50
CA ASP A 95 -4.89 30.96 -1.02
C ASP A 95 -6.30 31.23 -0.45
N PRO A 96 -6.53 32.32 0.29
CA PRO A 96 -7.82 32.59 0.93
C PRO A 96 -8.88 33.14 -0.04
N ALA A 97 -8.94 32.64 -1.28
CA ALA A 97 -9.78 33.23 -2.33
C ALA A 97 -10.69 32.28 -3.12
N ASN A 98 -10.70 30.96 -2.89
CA ASN A 98 -11.56 30.07 -3.68
C ASN A 98 -12.43 29.15 -2.82
N GLN A 99 -13.48 29.72 -2.22
CA GLN A 99 -14.63 28.93 -1.80
C GLN A 99 -15.32 28.38 -3.05
N GLY A 100 -15.20 27.06 -3.27
CA GLY A 100 -16.08 26.33 -4.18
C GLY A 100 -15.34 25.52 -5.22
N THR A 101 -14.97 24.30 -4.88
CA THR A 101 -14.98 23.22 -5.89
C THR A 101 -15.58 21.98 -5.28
N SER A 102 -16.91 22.01 -5.18
CA SER A 102 -17.73 20.81 -5.16
C SER A 102 -17.35 19.94 -6.36
N ARG A 103 -17.26 18.62 -6.15
CA ARG A 103 -16.96 17.59 -7.14
C ARG A 103 -18.08 17.51 -8.19
N ASN A 104 -18.17 18.50 -9.08
CA ASN A 104 -19.19 18.55 -10.13
C ASN A 104 -18.62 18.02 -11.45
N TYR A 105 -18.41 16.70 -11.49
CA TYR A 105 -18.24 15.95 -12.72
C TYR A 105 -19.58 15.28 -13.06
N THR A 106 -20.24 15.78 -14.10
CA THR A 106 -21.54 15.27 -14.58
C THR A 106 -21.32 14.64 -15.95
N LEU A 107 -21.94 13.48 -16.20
CA LEU A 107 -21.89 12.75 -17.48
C LEU A 107 -22.19 13.64 -18.70
N GLU A 108 -22.98 14.70 -18.56
CA GLU A 108 -23.23 15.68 -19.62
C GLU A 108 -21.95 16.33 -20.18
N LYS A 109 -20.92 16.55 -19.34
CA LYS A 109 -19.63 17.07 -19.78
C LYS A 109 -18.87 16.07 -20.65
N GLU A 110 -19.02 14.76 -20.41
CA GLU A 110 -18.43 13.72 -21.26
C GLU A 110 -19.05 13.71 -22.66
N PHE A 111 -20.38 13.84 -22.73
CA PHE A 111 -21.09 13.91 -24.01
C PHE A 111 -20.70 15.14 -24.83
N MET A 112 -20.45 16.28 -24.18
CA MET A 112 -20.07 17.52 -24.86
C MET A 112 -18.64 17.48 -25.42
N TRP A 113 -17.71 16.80 -24.74
CA TRP A 113 -16.32 16.63 -25.20
C TRP A 113 -16.19 15.59 -26.32
N SER A 114 -17.12 14.64 -26.41
CA SER A 114 -17.17 13.66 -27.50
C SER A 114 -17.45 14.30 -28.86
N HIS A 115 -18.11 15.47 -28.91
CA HIS A 115 -18.38 16.20 -30.16
C HIS A 115 -17.17 16.96 -30.71
N HIS A 116 -16.15 17.19 -29.88
CA HIS A 116 -14.97 17.97 -30.28
C HIS A 116 -13.83 17.13 -30.85
N HIS A 117 -13.97 15.79 -30.85
CA HIS A 117 -12.99 14.88 -31.43
C HIS A 117 -13.69 13.78 -32.25
N PRO A 118 -14.17 14.09 -33.47
CA PRO A 118 -14.67 13.06 -34.37
C PRO A 118 -13.50 12.18 -34.85
N ARG A 119 -13.78 10.88 -35.04
CA ARG A 119 -12.84 9.91 -35.64
C ARG A 119 -12.62 10.17 -37.12
#